data_AF-X0TB20-F1
#
_entry.id   AF-X0TB20-F1
#
_cell.length_a   1.000
_cell.length_b   1.000
_cell.length_c   1.000
_cell.angle_alpha   90.00
_cell.angle_beta   90.00
_cell.angle_gamma   90.00
#
_symmetry.space_group_name_H-M   'P 1'
#
loop_
_entity.id
_entity.type
_entity.pdbx_description
1 polymer ?
#
loop_
_entity_poly.entity_id
_entity_poly.type
_entity_poly.pdbx_seq_one_letter_code
_entity_poly.pdbx_strand_id
1 'polypeptide(L)'
;SLTYALQSGALEESLADTFAYLYDPDCLIGEDTAGGAIRDFCYPGGLGAPDRMGEWIVSPNTDAGDHGGVHWNCGILNKAAYLIAEGGTHPDTGVLVPSPPLGRGKLGKLYYSAMAGITSGYQLIDWRNAVVARAVQWGQNGTHGFTPHDACVVRNAFFAVELGMGDTECDGIEEIPFSDDDGDGVVGLADNCPLTFNPNQKDSDGDGSGDACDPDDDNDTVPDHPPGSTGPCGGFNAPPCNDNCPLVPNPDQKNIDHDGKGDVCDDDDGDGVFDDLDNCPKDWNPDQANVDSYLDDMGDACDPDADGDGLSNDNDNCWYEANPGQENADGDWLGDVCDPCPDVEDYFYACGFSCILGECTWWPIFHDADGDTIPDACDDTFNTFPAEVVEAEMAAAPAGKFLKPDGLSVEVDVEVDPSSYFKIPIESSPAADGDMQPSNGCGPG
;
A
#
# COMPACT_ATOMS: atom_id res chain seq x y z
N SER A 1 -10.39 -46.85 20.29
CA SER A 1 -9.10 -47.22 19.69
C SER A 1 -8.88 -46.34 18.49
N LEU A 2 -7.64 -46.00 18.20
CA LEU A 2 -7.27 -45.33 16.95
C LEU A 2 -7.54 -46.27 15.78
N THR A 3 -7.77 -45.68 14.61
CA THR A 3 -7.73 -46.45 13.36
C THR A 3 -6.27 -46.63 12.99
N TYR A 4 -5.83 -47.87 12.78
CA TYR A 4 -4.45 -48.17 12.43
C TYR A 4 -4.17 -47.89 10.94
N ALA A 5 -4.18 -46.61 10.58
CA ALA A 5 -3.87 -46.12 9.24
C ALA A 5 -3.54 -44.62 9.27
N LEU A 6 -2.71 -44.18 8.31
CA LEU A 6 -2.34 -42.77 8.10
C LEU A 6 -1.88 -42.11 9.42
N GLN A 7 -2.27 -40.87 9.68
CA GLN A 7 -1.91 -40.14 10.90
C GLN A 7 -2.40 -40.79 12.18
N SER A 8 -3.59 -41.39 12.17
CA SER A 8 -4.17 -42.04 13.34
C SER A 8 -3.36 -43.28 13.76
N GLY A 9 -2.87 -44.06 12.80
CA GLY A 9 -1.97 -45.18 13.08
C GLY A 9 -0.59 -44.71 13.52
N ALA A 10 -0.04 -43.69 12.86
CA ALA A 10 1.26 -43.10 13.24
C ALA A 10 1.24 -42.54 14.67
N LEU A 11 0.14 -41.93 15.10
CA LEU A 11 -0.09 -41.51 16.47
C LEU A 11 -0.09 -42.71 17.44
N GLU A 12 -0.75 -43.80 17.07
CA GLU A 12 -0.79 -45.02 17.91
C GLU A 12 0.60 -45.62 18.12
N GLU A 13 1.39 -45.75 17.05
CA GLU A 13 2.78 -46.22 17.12
C GLU A 13 3.65 -45.27 17.95
N SER A 14 3.55 -43.96 17.73
CA SER A 14 4.35 -42.99 18.48
C SER A 14 4.01 -42.96 19.96
N LEU A 15 2.74 -43.15 20.33
CA LEU A 15 2.33 -43.29 21.73
C LEU A 15 2.99 -44.52 22.35
N ALA A 16 2.97 -45.67 21.65
CA ALA A 16 3.64 -46.88 22.11
C ALA A 16 5.15 -46.65 22.33
N ASP A 17 5.82 -46.02 21.37
CA ASP A 17 7.25 -45.67 21.47
C ASP A 17 7.53 -44.71 22.62
N THR A 18 6.68 -43.69 22.81
CA THR A 18 6.84 -42.73 23.89
C THR A 18 6.76 -43.41 25.25
N PHE A 19 5.82 -44.33 25.46
CA PHE A 19 5.75 -45.06 26.73
C PHE A 19 6.88 -46.08 26.91
N ALA A 20 7.39 -46.66 25.82
CA ALA A 20 8.61 -47.47 25.86
C ALA A 20 9.80 -46.60 26.32
N TYR A 21 10.02 -45.45 25.69
CA TYR A 21 11.08 -44.49 26.06
C TYR A 21 10.97 -43.97 27.50
N LEU A 22 9.74 -43.73 27.98
CA LEU A 22 9.51 -43.30 29.36
C LEU A 22 9.86 -44.38 30.39
N TYR A 23 9.75 -45.66 30.00
CA TYR A 23 10.09 -46.79 30.85
C TYR A 23 11.59 -47.13 30.77
N ASP A 24 12.12 -47.17 29.55
CA ASP A 24 13.53 -47.40 29.25
C ASP A 24 14.05 -46.28 28.33
N PRO A 25 14.85 -45.33 28.85
CA PRO A 25 15.23 -44.12 28.13
C PRO A 25 16.36 -44.35 27.11
N ASP A 26 16.34 -45.49 26.43
CA ASP A 26 17.12 -45.72 25.22
C ASP A 26 16.39 -45.08 24.02
N CYS A 27 17.16 -44.47 23.14
CA CYS A 27 16.64 -43.87 21.91
C CYS A 27 16.28 -44.94 20.88
N LEU A 28 16.92 -46.10 20.92
CA LEU A 28 16.68 -47.15 19.95
C LEU A 28 15.53 -48.04 20.43
N ILE A 29 14.46 -48.14 19.64
CA ILE A 29 13.31 -48.98 19.97
C ILE A 29 13.51 -50.37 19.34
N GLY A 30 13.50 -51.41 20.17
CA GLY A 30 13.57 -52.81 19.73
C GLY A 30 14.99 -53.33 19.47
N GLU A 31 15.99 -52.55 19.86
CA GLU A 31 17.43 -52.84 19.91
C GLU A 31 17.76 -54.19 20.57
N ASP A 32 17.02 -54.56 21.62
CA ASP A 32 17.20 -55.82 22.35
C ASP A 32 16.49 -57.03 21.68
N THR A 33 15.81 -56.81 20.56
CA THR A 33 15.18 -57.88 19.78
C THR A 33 16.17 -58.51 18.80
N ALA A 34 15.88 -59.74 18.36
CA ALA A 34 16.74 -60.43 17.39
C ALA A 34 16.86 -59.70 16.03
N GLY A 35 15.95 -58.75 15.73
CA GLY A 35 15.96 -57.92 14.53
C GLY A 35 16.77 -56.64 14.66
N GLY A 36 17.23 -56.29 15.87
CA GLY A 36 17.83 -54.99 16.16
C GLY A 36 16.81 -53.85 16.20
N ALA A 37 17.31 -52.63 16.37
CA ALA A 37 16.48 -51.43 16.48
C ALA A 37 15.64 -51.21 15.22
N ILE A 38 14.34 -51.01 15.40
CA ILE A 38 13.40 -50.76 14.31
C ILE A 38 13.11 -49.27 14.12
N ARG A 39 13.33 -48.45 15.16
CA ARG A 39 13.12 -47.00 15.14
C ARG A 39 14.12 -46.30 16.07
N ASP A 40 14.45 -45.06 15.73
CA ASP A 40 15.19 -44.15 16.60
C ASP A 40 14.19 -43.09 17.10
N PHE A 41 13.88 -43.14 18.39
CA PHE A 41 12.93 -42.25 19.04
C PHE A 41 13.44 -40.82 19.16
N CYS A 42 14.74 -40.66 19.42
CA CYS A 42 15.36 -39.35 19.68
C CYS A 42 15.73 -38.63 18.38
N TYR A 43 16.15 -39.40 17.38
CA TYR A 43 16.59 -38.93 16.06
C TYR A 43 16.02 -39.82 14.95
N PRO A 44 14.71 -39.71 14.64
CA PRO A 44 14.03 -40.57 13.65
C PRO A 44 14.75 -40.68 12.30
N GLY A 45 15.33 -39.57 11.82
CA GLY A 45 16.12 -39.53 10.58
C GLY A 45 17.33 -40.49 10.58
N GLY A 46 17.85 -40.88 11.75
CA GLY A 46 18.95 -41.84 11.90
C GLY A 46 18.65 -43.24 11.35
N LEU A 47 17.36 -43.61 11.28
CA LEU A 47 16.89 -44.84 10.63
C LEU A 47 15.93 -44.55 9.46
N GLY A 48 15.91 -43.30 8.97
CA GLY A 48 15.15 -42.88 7.78
C GLY A 48 13.67 -42.57 8.01
N ALA A 49 13.21 -42.46 9.26
CA ALA A 49 11.87 -42.00 9.57
C ALA A 49 11.81 -40.45 9.58
N PRO A 50 10.72 -39.84 9.09
CA PRO A 50 10.52 -38.39 9.20
C PRO A 50 10.50 -37.92 10.65
N ASP A 51 11.09 -36.77 10.94
CA ASP A 51 11.02 -36.13 12.26
C ASP A 51 10.23 -34.81 12.27
N ARG A 52 9.74 -34.35 11.11
CA ARG A 52 8.84 -33.21 10.92
C ARG A 52 7.80 -33.42 9.81
N MET A 53 6.72 -32.64 9.82
CA MET A 53 5.59 -32.81 8.90
C MET A 53 5.92 -32.63 7.41
N GLY A 54 6.85 -31.74 7.08
CA GLY A 54 7.30 -31.48 5.70
C GLY A 54 7.97 -32.68 5.04
N GLU A 55 8.34 -33.69 5.83
CA GLU A 55 8.95 -34.94 5.38
C GLU A 55 7.96 -36.11 5.41
N TRP A 56 6.67 -35.84 5.58
CA TRP A 56 5.63 -36.86 5.63
C TRP A 56 5.71 -37.85 4.45
N ILE A 57 5.83 -39.14 4.76
CA ILE A 57 5.86 -40.20 3.76
C ILE A 57 4.43 -40.54 3.33
N VAL A 58 4.12 -40.25 2.07
CA VAL A 58 2.86 -40.61 1.43
C VAL A 58 2.96 -42.02 0.85
N SER A 59 2.28 -42.98 1.48
CA SER A 59 2.19 -44.37 1.01
C SER A 59 0.73 -44.83 0.82
N PRO A 60 0.46 -45.86 -0.01
CA PRO A 60 -0.88 -46.43 -0.13
C PRO A 60 -1.40 -46.99 1.20
N ASN A 61 -2.66 -46.74 1.55
CA ASN A 61 -3.29 -47.34 2.74
C ASN A 61 -3.61 -48.83 2.53
N THR A 62 -2.57 -49.66 2.60
CA THR A 62 -2.56 -51.12 2.43
C THR A 62 -1.43 -51.69 3.27
N ASP A 63 -1.46 -52.98 3.59
CA ASP A 63 -0.36 -53.66 4.31
C ASP A 63 1.02 -53.41 3.67
N ALA A 64 1.10 -53.45 2.34
CA ALA A 64 2.35 -53.23 1.61
C ALA A 64 2.81 -51.75 1.62
N GLY A 65 1.88 -50.81 1.73
CA GLY A 65 2.15 -49.38 1.88
C GLY A 65 2.14 -48.92 3.34
N ASP A 66 2.37 -49.85 4.27
CA ASP A 66 2.44 -49.58 5.70
C ASP A 66 1.20 -48.81 6.23
N HIS A 67 0.02 -49.20 5.76
CA HIS A 67 -1.25 -48.53 6.08
C HIS A 67 -1.22 -47.01 5.89
N GLY A 68 -0.43 -46.51 4.93
CA GLY A 68 -0.19 -45.09 4.73
C GLY A 68 1.02 -44.54 5.48
N GLY A 69 2.05 -45.35 5.68
CA GLY A 69 3.31 -44.95 6.32
C GLY A 69 3.26 -44.87 7.85
N VAL A 70 2.40 -45.66 8.50
CA VAL A 70 2.16 -45.63 9.95
C VAL A 70 3.45 -45.77 10.77
N HIS A 71 4.28 -46.78 10.49
CA HIS A 71 5.49 -47.05 11.26
C HIS A 71 6.60 -46.04 10.95
N TRP A 72 6.58 -45.38 9.79
CA TRP A 72 7.57 -44.35 9.44
C TRP A 72 7.20 -42.99 10.02
N ASN A 73 5.97 -42.54 9.76
CA ASN A 73 5.53 -41.20 10.12
C ASN A 73 5.32 -41.01 11.63
N CYS A 74 5.37 -42.08 12.43
CA CYS A 74 5.40 -41.98 13.89
C CYS A 74 6.64 -41.24 14.42
N GLY A 75 7.72 -41.16 13.62
CA GLY A 75 8.93 -40.41 13.97
C GLY A 75 8.69 -38.94 14.31
N ILE A 76 7.74 -38.28 13.64
CA ILE A 76 7.34 -36.89 13.91
C ILE A 76 6.84 -36.74 15.36
N LEU A 77 5.95 -37.67 15.74
CA LEU A 77 5.49 -37.96 17.11
C LEU A 77 6.63 -38.08 18.13
N ASN A 78 7.56 -38.97 17.80
CA ASN A 78 8.66 -39.35 18.66
C ASN A 78 9.61 -38.18 18.90
N LYS A 79 9.92 -37.42 17.84
CA LYS A 79 10.77 -36.23 17.93
C LYS A 79 10.16 -35.16 18.81
N ALA A 80 8.86 -34.87 18.65
CA ALA A 80 8.16 -33.92 19.51
C ALA A 80 8.21 -34.37 20.98
N ALA A 81 7.92 -35.64 21.26
CA ALA A 81 7.96 -36.18 22.62
C ALA A 81 9.37 -36.09 23.25
N TYR A 82 10.42 -36.41 22.49
CA TYR A 82 11.81 -36.25 22.91
C TYR A 82 12.14 -34.78 23.25
N LEU A 83 11.79 -33.85 22.36
CA LEU A 83 12.02 -32.42 22.55
C LEU A 83 11.25 -31.86 23.75
N ILE A 84 10.03 -32.33 24.02
CA ILE A 84 9.30 -31.98 25.25
C ILE A 84 10.08 -32.47 26.49
N ALA A 85 10.54 -33.72 26.49
CA ALA A 85 11.19 -34.33 27.65
C ALA A 85 12.57 -33.74 27.95
N GLU A 86 13.41 -33.60 26.93
CA GLU A 86 14.84 -33.33 27.08
C GLU A 86 15.25 -31.94 26.54
N GLY A 87 14.38 -31.27 25.78
CA GLY A 87 14.64 -29.95 25.19
C GLY A 87 15.60 -30.01 24.00
N GLY A 88 16.22 -28.87 23.71
CA GLY A 88 17.21 -28.73 22.63
C GLY A 88 16.66 -28.02 21.40
N THR A 89 17.44 -28.04 20.32
CA THR A 89 17.11 -27.42 19.04
C THR A 89 16.87 -28.50 18.00
N HIS A 90 15.80 -28.39 17.22
CA HIS A 90 15.59 -29.28 16.09
C HIS A 90 16.64 -28.97 15.00
N PRO A 91 17.39 -29.99 14.51
CA PRO A 91 18.52 -29.76 13.62
C PRO A 91 18.12 -29.10 12.29
N ASP A 92 16.98 -29.51 11.71
CA ASP A 92 16.57 -29.00 10.38
C ASP A 92 15.71 -27.74 10.43
N THR A 93 14.78 -27.61 11.39
CA THR A 93 13.91 -26.42 11.49
C THR A 93 14.57 -25.27 12.28
N GLY A 94 15.65 -25.53 13.01
CA GLY A 94 16.33 -24.53 13.84
C GLY A 94 15.53 -24.08 15.08
N VAL A 95 14.31 -24.59 15.27
CA VAL A 95 13.44 -24.22 16.39
C VAL A 95 14.07 -24.69 17.71
N LEU A 96 14.28 -23.75 18.62
CA LEU A 96 14.78 -23.99 19.97
C LEU A 96 13.60 -24.23 20.93
N VAL A 97 13.62 -25.35 21.65
CA VAL A 97 12.68 -25.58 22.75
C VAL A 97 13.17 -24.87 24.02
N PRO A 98 12.32 -24.03 24.66
CA PRO A 98 12.70 -23.26 25.85
C PRO A 98 13.23 -24.11 27.01
N SER A 99 14.17 -23.55 27.77
CA SER A 99 14.78 -24.17 28.94
C SER A 99 14.19 -23.62 30.24
N PRO A 100 13.98 -24.44 31.30
CA PRO A 100 14.25 -25.88 31.35
C PRO A 100 13.20 -26.70 30.57
N PRO A 101 13.57 -27.89 30.05
CA PRO A 101 12.61 -28.80 29.42
C PRO A 101 11.62 -29.37 30.43
N LEU A 102 10.55 -29.99 29.93
CA LEU A 102 9.47 -30.49 30.78
C LEU A 102 9.94 -31.66 31.68
N GLY A 103 10.83 -32.49 31.15
CA GLY A 103 11.28 -33.72 31.79
C GLY A 103 10.32 -34.89 31.59
N ARG A 104 10.89 -36.10 31.46
CA ARG A 104 10.17 -37.37 31.25
C ARG A 104 9.02 -37.63 32.25
N GLY A 105 9.22 -37.29 33.52
CA GLY A 105 8.22 -37.52 34.57
C GLY A 105 6.93 -36.70 34.41
N LYS A 106 7.03 -35.46 33.89
CA LYS A 106 5.87 -34.62 33.56
C LYS A 106 5.29 -35.01 32.20
N LEU A 107 6.14 -35.32 31.20
CA LEU A 107 5.71 -35.83 29.90
C LEU A 107 4.79 -37.05 30.04
N GLY A 108 5.20 -38.07 30.81
CA GLY A 108 4.40 -39.28 30.98
C GLY A 108 3.02 -39.03 31.60
N LYS A 109 2.92 -38.12 32.58
CA LYS A 109 1.62 -37.72 33.14
C LYS A 109 0.76 -37.00 32.12
N LEU A 110 1.36 -36.08 31.36
CA LEU A 110 0.69 -35.28 30.36
C LEU A 110 0.13 -36.16 29.24
N TYR A 111 0.97 -37.01 28.65
CA TYR A 111 0.58 -37.90 27.55
C TYR A 111 -0.48 -38.92 28.01
N TYR A 112 -0.25 -39.60 29.14
CA TYR A 112 -1.24 -40.53 29.69
C TYR A 112 -2.60 -39.86 29.92
N SER A 113 -2.58 -38.62 30.40
CA SER A 113 -3.80 -37.88 30.66
C SER A 113 -4.48 -37.36 29.39
N ALA A 114 -3.73 -37.03 28.34
CA ALA A 114 -4.28 -36.60 27.06
C ALA A 114 -4.91 -37.77 26.29
N MET A 115 -4.36 -38.99 26.44
CA MET A 115 -4.90 -40.20 25.81
C MET A 115 -6.35 -40.51 26.18
N ALA A 116 -6.79 -40.10 27.37
CA ALA A 116 -8.17 -40.32 27.82
C ALA A 116 -9.25 -39.68 26.92
N GLY A 117 -8.87 -38.71 26.09
CA GLY A 117 -9.77 -38.02 25.15
C GLY A 117 -9.69 -38.48 23.70
N ILE A 118 -8.79 -39.41 23.36
CA ILE A 118 -8.56 -39.79 21.95
C ILE A 118 -9.77 -40.52 21.36
N THR A 119 -10.14 -40.12 20.14
CA THR A 119 -11.15 -40.82 19.32
C THR A 119 -10.51 -41.45 18.09
N SER A 120 -11.22 -42.35 17.41
CA SER A 120 -10.66 -43.18 16.32
C SER A 120 -10.18 -42.43 15.08
N GLY A 121 -10.51 -41.14 14.95
CA GLY A 121 -10.16 -40.29 13.81
C GLY A 121 -9.12 -39.21 14.10
N TYR A 122 -8.51 -39.21 15.30
CA TYR A 122 -7.50 -38.23 15.67
C TYR A 122 -6.37 -38.16 14.64
N GLN A 123 -6.09 -36.93 14.19
CA GLN A 123 -4.93 -36.57 13.40
C GLN A 123 -3.79 -36.12 14.32
N LEU A 124 -2.58 -35.94 13.78
CA LEU A 124 -1.42 -35.49 14.57
C LEU A 124 -1.68 -34.12 15.21
N ILE A 125 -2.38 -33.23 14.49
CA ILE A 125 -2.75 -31.91 15.01
C ILE A 125 -3.77 -31.98 16.16
N ASP A 126 -4.70 -32.94 16.14
CA ASP A 126 -5.67 -33.13 17.23
C ASP A 126 -4.97 -33.59 18.50
N TRP A 127 -3.96 -34.46 18.35
CA TRP A 127 -3.12 -34.89 19.46
C TRP A 127 -2.35 -33.71 20.06
N ARG A 128 -1.67 -32.92 19.22
CA ARG A 128 -0.99 -31.69 19.63
C ARG A 128 -1.92 -30.79 20.43
N ASN A 129 -3.11 -30.50 19.90
CA ASN A 129 -4.08 -29.62 20.55
C ASN A 129 -4.55 -30.17 21.91
N ALA A 130 -4.78 -31.48 22.02
CA ALA A 130 -5.16 -32.12 23.27
C ALA A 130 -4.05 -32.03 24.34
N VAL A 131 -2.79 -32.24 23.94
CA VAL A 131 -1.62 -32.18 24.82
C VAL A 131 -1.36 -30.73 25.26
N VAL A 132 -1.37 -29.77 24.35
CA VAL A 132 -1.19 -28.33 24.66
C VAL A 132 -2.30 -27.83 25.57
N ALA A 133 -3.57 -28.10 25.26
CA ALA A 133 -4.69 -27.69 26.10
C ALA A 133 -4.56 -28.23 27.54
N ARG A 134 -4.06 -29.47 27.69
CA ARG A 134 -3.81 -30.04 29.01
C ARG A 134 -2.65 -29.36 29.73
N ALA A 135 -1.54 -29.11 29.04
CA ALA A 135 -0.38 -28.43 29.60
C ALA A 135 -0.73 -27.02 30.07
N VAL A 136 -1.46 -26.24 29.25
CA VAL A 136 -1.98 -24.91 29.61
C VAL A 136 -2.87 -24.98 30.85
N GLN A 137 -3.86 -25.88 30.85
CA GLN A 137 -4.78 -26.04 31.98
C GLN A 137 -4.03 -26.38 33.28
N TRP A 138 -3.05 -27.28 33.22
CA TRP A 138 -2.27 -27.67 34.39
C TRP A 138 -1.30 -26.58 34.82
N GLY A 139 -0.70 -25.85 33.87
CA GLY A 139 0.19 -24.72 34.15
C GLY A 139 -0.50 -23.57 34.86
N GLN A 140 -1.72 -23.22 34.41
CA GLN A 140 -2.56 -22.20 35.07
C GLN A 140 -2.97 -22.61 36.49
N ASN A 141 -3.28 -23.90 36.68
CA ASN A 141 -3.77 -24.42 37.97
C ASN A 141 -2.67 -24.95 38.90
N GLY A 142 -1.39 -24.91 38.49
CA GLY A 142 -0.29 -25.51 39.24
C GLY A 142 -0.40 -27.04 39.44
N THR A 143 -1.14 -27.74 38.55
CA THR A 143 -1.46 -29.16 38.71
C THR A 143 -0.28 -30.05 38.34
N HIS A 144 -0.01 -31.08 39.15
CA HIS A 144 1.14 -31.99 38.96
C HIS A 144 2.52 -31.32 38.88
N GLY A 145 2.63 -30.07 39.37
CA GLY A 145 3.85 -29.26 39.31
C GLY A 145 4.07 -28.57 37.95
N PHE A 146 3.03 -28.46 37.12
CA PHE A 146 3.09 -27.68 35.90
C PHE A 146 3.05 -26.17 36.16
N THR A 147 3.72 -25.40 35.30
CA THR A 147 3.73 -23.93 35.26
C THR A 147 3.33 -23.44 33.87
N PRO A 148 3.07 -22.14 33.66
CA PRO A 148 2.85 -21.59 32.32
C PRO A 148 4.02 -21.86 31.35
N HIS A 149 5.26 -21.80 31.85
CA HIS A 149 6.47 -22.16 31.09
C HIS A 149 6.41 -23.58 30.52
N ASP A 150 5.87 -24.54 31.27
CA ASP A 150 5.75 -25.91 30.79
C ASP A 150 4.82 -26.03 29.57
N ALA A 151 3.81 -25.16 29.46
CA ALA A 151 2.94 -25.12 28.29
C ALA A 151 3.67 -24.53 27.07
N CYS A 152 4.49 -23.50 27.28
CA CYS A 152 5.37 -22.93 26.26
C CYS A 152 6.35 -23.99 25.70
N VAL A 153 6.98 -24.79 26.56
CA VAL A 153 7.85 -25.91 26.15
C VAL A 153 7.11 -26.89 25.23
N VAL A 154 5.87 -27.24 25.57
CA VAL A 154 5.07 -28.18 24.79
C VAL A 154 4.70 -27.60 23.42
N ARG A 155 4.30 -26.32 23.35
CA ARG A 155 3.98 -25.64 22.08
C ARG A 155 5.18 -25.63 21.14
N ASN A 156 6.32 -25.15 21.61
CA ASN A 156 7.52 -25.03 20.79
C ASN A 156 8.08 -26.40 20.35
N ALA A 157 7.94 -27.44 21.16
CA ALA A 157 8.37 -28.78 20.75
C ALA A 157 7.50 -29.37 19.63
N PHE A 158 6.19 -29.08 19.61
CA PHE A 158 5.34 -29.45 18.47
C PHE A 158 5.59 -28.56 17.25
N PHE A 159 5.80 -27.26 17.45
CA PHE A 159 6.19 -26.34 16.38
C PHE A 159 7.50 -26.75 15.71
N ALA A 160 8.47 -27.24 16.49
CA ALA A 160 9.75 -27.71 16.00
C ALA A 160 9.64 -28.88 15.00
N VAL A 161 8.57 -29.67 15.07
CA VAL A 161 8.26 -30.75 14.13
C VAL A 161 7.16 -30.35 13.12
N GLU A 162 6.92 -29.04 12.99
CA GLU A 162 5.96 -28.43 12.07
C GLU A 162 4.49 -28.81 12.36
N LEU A 163 4.15 -29.02 13.64
CA LEU A 163 2.78 -29.31 14.11
C LEU A 163 2.16 -28.18 14.92
N GLY A 164 1.42 -27.31 14.24
CA GLY A 164 0.82 -26.12 14.84
C GLY A 164 1.88 -25.05 15.13
N MET A 165 1.47 -23.95 15.76
CA MET A 165 2.35 -22.80 16.04
C MET A 165 3.08 -22.94 17.38
N GLY A 166 4.21 -22.24 17.50
CA GLY A 166 5.05 -22.11 18.69
C GLY A 166 4.57 -21.01 19.64
N ASP A 167 5.39 -20.66 20.62
CA ASP A 167 5.19 -19.57 21.61
C ASP A 167 6.61 -19.17 22.05
N THR A 168 7.35 -18.48 21.18
CA THR A 168 8.83 -18.46 21.21
C THR A 168 9.34 -17.66 22.41
N GLU A 169 8.63 -16.62 22.80
CA GLU A 169 8.89 -15.78 23.98
C GLU A 169 8.26 -16.28 25.28
N CYS A 170 7.44 -17.35 25.24
CA CYS A 170 6.75 -17.90 26.41
C CYS A 170 5.81 -16.89 27.12
N ASP A 171 5.15 -16.02 26.37
CA ASP A 171 4.19 -15.05 26.93
C ASP A 171 2.81 -15.68 27.20
N GLY A 172 2.59 -16.89 26.67
CA GLY A 172 1.37 -17.67 26.84
C GLY A 172 0.42 -17.63 25.63
N ILE A 173 0.76 -16.88 24.59
CA ILE A 173 0.07 -16.79 23.31
C ILE A 173 0.88 -17.64 22.30
N GLU A 174 0.20 -18.29 21.35
CA GLU A 174 0.94 -18.96 20.27
C GLU A 174 1.35 -17.89 19.26
N GLU A 175 2.45 -18.07 18.53
CA GLU A 175 2.82 -17.20 17.40
C GLU A 175 1.73 -17.33 16.33
N ILE A 176 0.67 -16.55 16.43
CA ILE A 176 -0.46 -16.63 15.52
C ILE A 176 -0.14 -15.68 14.36
N PRO A 177 -0.06 -16.16 13.11
CA PRO A 177 0.10 -15.31 11.93
C PRO A 177 -1.18 -14.50 11.60
N PHE A 178 -1.94 -14.10 12.62
CA PHE A 178 -3.19 -13.33 12.52
C PHE A 178 -3.30 -12.23 13.59
N SER A 179 -2.22 -11.97 14.36
CA SER A 179 -2.16 -10.79 15.21
C SER A 179 -1.81 -9.58 14.36
N ASP A 180 -2.51 -8.48 14.63
CA ASP A 180 -2.29 -7.14 14.07
C ASP A 180 -1.52 -6.38 15.16
N ASP A 181 -0.22 -6.65 15.29
CA ASP A 181 0.55 -6.29 16.49
C ASP A 181 0.76 -4.77 16.60
N ASP A 182 0.76 -4.05 15.48
CA ASP A 182 0.83 -2.60 15.41
C ASP A 182 -0.52 -1.91 15.16
N GLY A 183 -1.58 -2.67 14.87
CA GLY A 183 -2.95 -2.17 14.74
C GLY A 183 -3.23 -1.47 13.42
N ASP A 184 -2.50 -1.81 12.35
CA ASP A 184 -2.57 -1.18 11.04
C ASP A 184 -3.65 -1.77 10.11
N GLY A 185 -4.22 -2.91 10.52
CA GLY A 185 -5.28 -3.60 9.80
C GLY A 185 -4.79 -4.62 8.77
N VAL A 186 -3.48 -4.81 8.65
CA VAL A 186 -2.79 -5.89 7.94
C VAL A 186 -2.29 -6.90 8.97
N VAL A 187 -2.22 -8.18 8.61
CA VAL A 187 -1.95 -9.24 9.60
C VAL A 187 -0.98 -10.29 9.08
N GLY A 188 -0.15 -10.77 10.00
CA GLY A 188 0.67 -11.97 9.81
C GLY A 188 1.62 -11.87 8.62
N LEU A 189 1.64 -12.90 7.77
CA LEU A 189 2.55 -12.97 6.61
C LEU A 189 2.16 -12.04 5.46
N ALA A 190 1.02 -11.35 5.55
CA ALA A 190 0.65 -10.31 4.61
C ALA A 190 1.15 -8.93 5.06
N ASP A 191 1.63 -8.82 6.30
CA ASP A 191 2.22 -7.62 6.87
C ASP A 191 3.73 -7.65 6.68
N ASN A 192 4.24 -6.80 5.79
CA ASN A 192 5.66 -6.63 5.49
C ASN A 192 6.39 -5.77 6.54
N CYS A 193 5.68 -5.20 7.51
CA CYS A 193 6.26 -4.56 8.70
C CYS A 193 5.50 -4.91 9.99
N PRO A 194 5.60 -6.17 10.48
CA PRO A 194 4.75 -6.73 11.55
C PRO A 194 4.68 -5.97 12.89
N LEU A 195 5.52 -4.98 13.10
CA LEU A 195 5.62 -4.19 14.34
C LEU A 195 5.53 -2.68 14.09
N THR A 196 5.34 -2.24 12.84
CA THR A 196 5.37 -0.82 12.45
C THR A 196 4.22 -0.48 11.53
N PHE A 197 3.24 0.25 12.07
CA PHE A 197 2.00 0.59 11.39
C PHE A 197 2.21 1.10 9.95
N ASN A 198 1.80 0.33 8.95
CA ASN A 198 1.90 0.66 7.53
C ASN A 198 0.77 0.03 6.68
N PRO A 199 -0.49 0.50 6.82
CA PRO A 199 -1.65 -0.15 6.21
C PRO A 199 -1.61 -0.25 4.67
N ASN A 200 -0.76 0.54 4.02
CA ASN A 200 -0.56 0.56 2.58
C ASN A 200 0.45 -0.51 2.08
N GLN A 201 1.25 -1.09 2.99
CA GLN A 201 2.17 -2.19 2.70
C GLN A 201 3.10 -1.87 1.52
N LYS A 202 3.54 -0.60 1.45
CA LYS A 202 4.46 -0.15 0.41
C LYS A 202 5.81 -0.84 0.62
N ASP A 203 6.41 -1.26 -0.49
CA ASP A 203 7.64 -2.04 -0.58
C ASP A 203 8.24 -1.66 -1.94
N SER A 204 9.15 -0.69 -1.91
CA SER A 204 9.61 0.02 -3.12
C SER A 204 10.63 -0.78 -3.91
N ASP A 205 11.40 -1.64 -3.25
CA ASP A 205 12.41 -2.51 -3.87
C ASP A 205 11.94 -3.97 -4.08
N GLY A 206 10.83 -4.37 -3.46
CA GLY A 206 10.22 -5.68 -3.59
C GLY A 206 10.96 -6.79 -2.84
N ASP A 207 11.74 -6.48 -1.80
CA ASP A 207 12.51 -7.46 -1.03
C ASP A 207 11.67 -8.21 0.03
N GLY A 208 10.46 -7.69 0.30
CA GLY A 208 9.49 -8.24 1.23
C GLY A 208 9.52 -7.59 2.63
N SER A 209 10.41 -6.63 2.86
CA SER A 209 10.37 -5.68 3.98
C SER A 209 9.69 -4.40 3.51
N GLY A 210 8.75 -3.85 4.28
CA GLY A 210 8.03 -2.65 3.84
C GLY A 210 8.81 -1.37 4.11
N ASP A 211 8.54 -0.31 3.32
CA ASP A 211 9.16 1.02 3.44
C ASP A 211 9.10 1.60 4.89
N ALA A 212 8.14 1.15 5.69
CA ALA A 212 7.99 1.62 7.07
C ALA A 212 9.03 1.05 8.04
N CYS A 213 9.64 -0.09 7.70
CA CYS A 213 10.55 -0.84 8.55
C CYS A 213 11.84 -1.31 7.83
N ASP A 214 11.96 -1.08 6.52
CA ASP A 214 13.19 -1.24 5.78
C ASP A 214 14.19 -0.12 6.15
N PRO A 215 15.47 -0.45 6.37
CA PRO A 215 16.53 0.56 6.50
C PRO A 215 17.05 1.16 5.19
N ASP A 216 16.69 0.61 4.03
CA ASP A 216 17.15 0.97 2.68
C ASP A 216 16.02 0.64 1.66
N ASP A 217 14.97 1.47 1.66
CA ASP A 217 13.70 1.29 0.93
C ASP A 217 13.85 1.04 -0.59
N ASP A 218 14.96 1.44 -1.21
CA ASP A 218 15.20 1.28 -2.65
C ASP A 218 16.42 0.40 -2.99
N ASN A 219 17.11 -0.12 -1.97
CA ASN A 219 18.23 -1.04 -2.05
C ASN A 219 19.41 -0.51 -2.90
N ASP A 220 19.63 0.80 -2.93
CA ASP A 220 20.69 1.45 -3.70
C ASP A 220 22.07 1.44 -3.01
N THR A 221 22.13 0.90 -1.78
CA THR A 221 23.28 0.82 -0.86
C THR A 221 23.53 2.05 0.02
N VAL A 222 22.67 3.06 -0.06
CA VAL A 222 22.65 4.24 0.81
C VAL A 222 21.47 4.09 1.77
N PRO A 223 21.70 3.77 3.06
CA PRO A 223 20.60 3.61 4.00
C PRO A 223 19.81 4.90 4.16
N ASP A 224 18.49 4.80 4.31
CA ASP A 224 17.57 5.93 4.40
C ASP A 224 17.91 6.89 5.54
N HIS A 225 18.33 6.34 6.68
CA HIS A 225 18.54 7.12 7.89
C HIS A 225 19.80 6.74 8.70
N PRO A 226 20.29 7.64 9.56
CA PRO A 226 21.41 7.35 10.44
C PRO A 226 21.10 6.19 11.39
N PRO A 227 22.10 5.37 11.76
CA PRO A 227 21.91 4.24 12.67
C PRO A 227 21.21 4.65 13.98
N GLY A 228 20.12 3.94 14.32
CA GLY A 228 19.34 4.17 15.53
C GLY A 228 18.21 5.20 15.39
N SER A 229 17.96 5.69 14.17
CA SER A 229 16.73 6.38 13.81
C SER A 229 15.70 5.35 13.34
N THR A 230 14.42 5.59 13.58
CA THR A 230 13.31 4.72 13.15
C THR A 230 12.17 5.60 12.65
N GLY A 231 11.53 5.20 11.54
CA GLY A 231 10.39 5.89 10.93
C GLY A 231 10.77 6.69 9.68
N PRO A 232 9.75 7.19 8.94
CA PRO A 232 9.94 7.77 7.62
C PRO A 232 10.84 8.99 7.64
N CYS A 233 11.72 9.02 6.64
CA CYS A 233 12.66 10.08 6.34
C CYS A 233 11.92 11.27 5.70
N GLY A 234 12.33 12.51 6.00
CA GLY A 234 11.73 13.73 5.45
C GLY A 234 10.39 14.11 6.11
N GLY A 235 10.33 15.31 6.71
CA GLY A 235 9.10 15.84 7.32
C GLY A 235 9.30 16.62 8.63
N PHE A 236 8.21 17.21 9.14
CA PHE A 236 8.25 18.01 10.36
C PHE A 236 8.40 17.12 11.61
N ASN A 237 9.60 17.13 12.22
CA ASN A 237 10.08 16.23 13.29
C ASN A 237 10.50 14.81 12.82
N ALA A 238 10.69 14.57 11.53
CA ALA A 238 11.31 13.35 11.03
C ALA A 238 12.82 13.33 11.34
N PRO A 239 13.44 12.14 11.50
CA PRO A 239 14.89 12.03 11.49
C PRO A 239 15.47 12.53 10.16
N PRO A 240 16.71 13.05 10.15
CA PRO A 240 17.37 13.45 8.92
C PRO A 240 17.63 12.22 8.04
N CYS A 241 17.44 12.38 6.73
CA CYS A 241 17.73 11.35 5.74
C CYS A 241 19.25 11.29 5.48
N ASN A 242 19.78 10.09 5.31
CA ASN A 242 21.11 9.85 4.74
C ASN A 242 21.02 9.72 3.22
N ASP A 243 19.95 9.11 2.73
CA ASP A 243 19.56 9.07 1.33
C ASP A 243 18.71 10.30 0.96
N ASN A 244 19.08 11.00 -0.11
CA ASN A 244 18.34 12.14 -0.64
C ASN A 244 17.24 11.75 -1.65
N CYS A 245 17.15 10.49 -2.06
CA CYS A 245 16.02 9.89 -2.78
C CYS A 245 15.64 8.50 -2.24
N PRO A 246 15.11 8.41 -1.01
CA PRO A 246 14.79 7.15 -0.30
C PRO A 246 13.99 6.09 -1.07
N LEU A 247 13.29 6.46 -2.14
CA LEU A 247 12.40 5.57 -2.89
C LEU A 247 12.85 5.35 -4.34
N VAL A 248 13.97 5.94 -4.75
CA VAL A 248 14.44 5.98 -6.15
C VAL A 248 15.95 5.81 -6.19
N PRO A 249 16.45 4.65 -6.67
CA PRO A 249 17.87 4.31 -6.54
C PRO A 249 18.81 5.34 -7.15
N ASN A 250 19.64 5.98 -6.32
CA ASN A 250 20.67 6.92 -6.74
C ASN A 250 21.94 6.80 -5.89
N PRO A 251 22.75 5.74 -6.10
CA PRO A 251 23.92 5.47 -5.26
C PRO A 251 24.99 6.57 -5.27
N ASP A 252 24.92 7.52 -6.21
CA ASP A 252 25.81 8.67 -6.31
C ASP A 252 25.33 9.91 -5.53
N GLN A 253 24.10 9.90 -5.02
CA GLN A 253 23.49 10.91 -4.16
C GLN A 253 23.63 12.32 -4.75
N LYS A 254 23.53 12.43 -6.07
CA LYS A 254 23.68 13.71 -6.76
C LYS A 254 22.52 14.63 -6.38
N ASN A 255 22.86 15.86 -5.98
CA ASN A 255 21.94 16.95 -5.73
C ASN A 255 22.68 18.23 -6.19
N ILE A 256 22.26 18.80 -7.33
CA ILE A 256 22.93 19.95 -7.97
C ILE A 256 22.66 21.27 -7.25
N ASP A 257 21.45 21.48 -6.74
CA ASP A 257 20.97 22.76 -6.26
C ASP A 257 21.07 22.92 -4.72
N HIS A 258 21.32 21.80 -4.04
CA HIS A 258 21.54 21.58 -2.62
C HIS A 258 20.34 21.87 -1.70
N ASP A 259 19.13 21.57 -2.18
CA ASP A 259 17.89 21.73 -1.42
C ASP A 259 17.64 20.59 -0.37
N GLY A 260 18.28 19.43 -0.56
CA GLY A 260 18.12 18.22 0.25
C GLY A 260 17.45 17.03 -0.46
N LYS A 261 16.84 17.19 -1.64
CA LYS A 261 16.33 16.10 -2.49
C LYS A 261 17.34 15.71 -3.55
N GLY A 262 17.41 14.45 -3.96
CA GLY A 262 18.35 14.04 -5.02
C GLY A 262 17.80 14.36 -6.41
N ASP A 263 18.70 14.60 -7.36
CA ASP A 263 18.36 14.98 -8.74
C ASP A 263 17.34 14.02 -9.41
N VAL A 264 17.29 12.75 -9.02
CA VAL A 264 16.42 11.73 -9.64
C VAL A 264 15.00 11.72 -9.08
N CYS A 265 14.76 12.41 -7.97
CA CYS A 265 13.47 12.47 -7.29
C CYS A 265 13.07 13.91 -6.95
N ASP A 266 13.76 14.88 -7.55
CA ASP A 266 13.43 16.30 -7.39
C ASP A 266 12.31 16.70 -8.34
N ASP A 267 11.41 17.50 -7.81
CA ASP A 267 10.18 18.03 -8.43
C ASP A 267 9.94 19.36 -7.70
N ASP A 268 10.55 20.40 -8.25
CA ASP A 268 10.69 21.72 -7.63
C ASP A 268 9.33 22.46 -7.57
N ASP A 269 8.44 22.20 -8.53
CA ASP A 269 7.14 22.86 -8.68
C ASP A 269 5.92 22.00 -8.29
N GLY A 270 6.12 20.69 -8.10
CA GLY A 270 5.11 19.75 -7.63
C GLY A 270 4.06 19.40 -8.69
N ASP A 271 4.40 19.48 -9.97
CA ASP A 271 3.48 19.21 -11.07
C ASP A 271 3.34 17.71 -11.40
N GLY A 272 4.25 16.89 -10.86
CA GLY A 272 4.30 15.44 -11.03
C GLY A 272 5.27 14.96 -12.12
N VAL A 273 6.05 15.85 -12.72
CA VAL A 273 7.18 15.56 -13.59
C VAL A 273 8.47 15.91 -12.85
N PHE A 274 9.43 14.99 -12.79
CA PHE A 274 10.71 15.28 -12.12
C PHE A 274 11.54 16.27 -12.93
N ASP A 275 12.32 17.11 -12.25
CA ASP A 275 13.11 18.21 -12.83
C ASP A 275 13.98 17.82 -14.05
N ASP A 276 14.45 16.56 -14.11
CA ASP A 276 15.29 16.06 -15.21
C ASP A 276 14.50 15.65 -16.47
N LEU A 277 13.19 15.50 -16.32
CA LEU A 277 12.21 15.18 -17.36
C LEU A 277 11.25 16.34 -17.63
N ASP A 278 11.27 17.38 -16.80
CA ASP A 278 10.39 18.53 -16.86
C ASP A 278 10.94 19.60 -17.82
N ASN A 279 10.13 19.98 -18.81
CA ASN A 279 10.45 21.06 -19.74
C ASN A 279 10.26 22.47 -19.13
N CYS A 280 9.67 22.56 -17.93
CA CYS A 280 9.59 23.74 -17.09
C CYS A 280 9.74 23.42 -15.59
N PRO A 281 10.95 23.02 -15.11
CA PRO A 281 11.20 22.50 -13.75
C PRO A 281 10.79 23.37 -12.54
N LYS A 282 10.23 24.57 -12.76
CA LYS A 282 9.88 25.54 -11.72
C LYS A 282 8.48 26.11 -11.89
N ASP A 283 7.81 25.78 -12.98
CA ASP A 283 6.57 26.40 -13.41
C ASP A 283 5.56 25.31 -13.78
N TRP A 284 4.67 25.00 -12.83
CA TRP A 284 3.71 23.90 -12.89
C TRP A 284 3.08 23.68 -14.28
N ASN A 285 3.37 22.56 -14.93
CA ASN A 285 2.82 22.20 -16.25
C ASN A 285 2.76 20.67 -16.50
N PRO A 286 1.85 19.94 -15.81
CA PRO A 286 1.85 18.47 -15.84
C PRO A 286 1.60 17.85 -17.23
N ASP A 287 1.07 18.61 -18.18
CA ASP A 287 0.84 18.17 -19.55
C ASP A 287 2.07 18.33 -20.47
N GLN A 288 3.11 19.02 -19.99
CA GLN A 288 4.39 19.24 -20.66
C GLN A 288 4.19 19.79 -22.07
N ALA A 289 3.19 20.66 -22.24
CA ALA A 289 2.89 21.29 -23.51
C ALA A 289 4.09 22.11 -23.99
N ASN A 290 4.35 22.02 -25.29
CA ASN A 290 5.43 22.72 -25.98
C ASN A 290 5.02 22.82 -27.46
N VAL A 291 4.40 23.95 -27.81
CA VAL A 291 3.89 24.23 -29.16
C VAL A 291 5.04 24.38 -30.15
N ASP A 292 6.15 25.00 -29.76
CA ASP A 292 7.26 25.33 -30.64
C ASP A 292 8.44 24.34 -30.59
N SER A 293 8.25 23.12 -30.07
CA SER A 293 9.28 22.09 -29.79
C SER A 293 10.29 21.76 -30.90
N TYR A 294 10.07 22.27 -32.10
CA TYR A 294 11.02 22.27 -33.20
C TYR A 294 12.12 23.36 -33.10
N LEU A 295 11.96 24.36 -32.23
CA LEU A 295 12.88 25.47 -31.98
C LEU A 295 13.71 25.24 -30.73
N ASP A 296 13.08 24.90 -29.60
CA ASP A 296 13.76 24.48 -28.39
C ASP A 296 12.97 23.46 -27.54
N ASP A 297 13.48 23.18 -26.34
CA ASP A 297 12.94 22.18 -25.42
C ASP A 297 12.22 22.84 -24.21
N MET A 298 11.99 24.16 -24.20
CA MET A 298 11.27 24.86 -23.13
C MET A 298 9.76 24.63 -23.24
N GLY A 299 9.07 24.34 -22.14
CA GLY A 299 7.61 24.18 -22.16
C GLY A 299 6.87 25.50 -22.25
N ASP A 300 5.63 25.47 -22.75
CA ASP A 300 4.78 26.66 -22.93
C ASP A 300 4.62 27.49 -21.64
N ALA A 301 4.70 26.84 -20.47
CA ALA A 301 4.53 27.47 -19.16
C ALA A 301 5.70 28.41 -18.77
N CYS A 302 6.91 28.12 -19.25
CA CYS A 302 8.14 28.85 -18.92
C CYS A 302 8.83 29.45 -20.16
N ASP A 303 8.29 29.20 -21.35
CA ASP A 303 8.76 29.78 -22.60
C ASP A 303 8.29 31.23 -22.75
N PRO A 304 9.20 32.21 -22.90
CA PRO A 304 8.82 33.59 -23.18
C PRO A 304 8.20 33.85 -24.58
N ASP A 305 8.28 32.91 -25.53
CA ASP A 305 7.80 32.98 -26.93
C ASP A 305 7.29 31.60 -27.37
N ALA A 306 6.17 31.15 -26.78
CA ALA A 306 5.73 29.75 -26.76
C ALA A 306 5.37 29.15 -28.14
N ASP A 307 5.08 29.97 -29.15
CA ASP A 307 4.82 29.52 -30.51
C ASP A 307 5.96 29.79 -31.51
N GLY A 308 7.01 30.49 -31.04
CA GLY A 308 8.24 30.71 -31.77
C GLY A 308 8.12 31.67 -32.96
N ASP A 309 7.12 32.55 -32.94
CA ASP A 309 6.82 33.46 -34.04
C ASP A 309 7.73 34.72 -34.05
N GLY A 310 8.42 34.96 -32.92
CA GLY A 310 9.34 36.06 -32.70
C GLY A 310 8.76 37.22 -31.89
N LEU A 311 7.55 37.07 -31.35
CA LEU A 311 6.91 37.98 -30.41
C LEU A 311 6.83 37.32 -29.04
N SER A 312 7.16 38.06 -27.99
CA SER A 312 6.98 37.53 -26.62
C SER A 312 5.49 37.33 -26.33
N ASN A 313 5.12 36.31 -25.55
CA ASN A 313 3.72 36.02 -25.18
C ASN A 313 2.93 37.26 -24.72
N ASP A 314 3.54 38.14 -23.91
CA ASP A 314 2.92 39.39 -23.41
C ASP A 314 2.55 40.42 -24.50
N ASN A 315 3.13 40.29 -25.69
CA ASN A 315 2.94 41.19 -26.83
C ASN A 315 2.35 40.46 -28.05
N ASP A 316 1.79 39.27 -27.83
CA ASP A 316 1.24 38.41 -28.86
C ASP A 316 -0.28 38.25 -28.68
N ASN A 317 -1.06 38.62 -29.70
CA ASN A 317 -2.51 38.45 -29.69
C ASN A 317 -2.96 37.00 -29.98
N CYS A 318 -2.03 36.10 -30.32
CA CYS A 318 -2.20 34.66 -30.44
C CYS A 318 -0.96 33.91 -29.92
N TRP A 319 -0.60 34.10 -28.64
CA TRP A 319 0.61 33.54 -28.00
C TRP A 319 0.89 32.02 -28.14
N TYR A 320 -0.05 31.22 -28.67
CA TYR A 320 0.06 29.78 -28.86
C TYR A 320 -0.14 29.35 -30.33
N GLU A 321 -0.29 30.30 -31.26
CA GLU A 321 -0.43 30.05 -32.70
C GLU A 321 0.30 31.10 -33.53
N ALA A 322 1.47 30.71 -34.04
CA ALA A 322 2.40 31.61 -34.72
C ALA A 322 1.75 32.52 -35.77
N ASN A 323 1.73 33.82 -35.49
CA ASN A 323 1.16 34.85 -36.35
C ASN A 323 1.99 36.16 -36.33
N PRO A 324 3.21 36.18 -36.92
CA PRO A 324 4.12 37.33 -36.81
C PRO A 324 3.57 38.65 -37.39
N GLY A 325 2.46 38.58 -38.11
CA GLY A 325 1.72 39.71 -38.68
C GLY A 325 0.73 40.38 -37.73
N GLN A 326 0.32 39.70 -36.65
CA GLN A 326 -0.61 40.19 -35.62
C GLN A 326 -1.89 40.79 -36.21
N GLU A 327 -2.41 40.17 -37.28
CA GLU A 327 -3.70 40.55 -37.83
C GLU A 327 -4.82 40.35 -36.80
N ASN A 328 -5.71 41.33 -36.70
CA ASN A 328 -6.86 41.39 -35.78
C ASN A 328 -7.89 42.34 -36.41
N ALA A 329 -8.85 41.78 -37.14
CA ALA A 329 -9.71 42.51 -38.06
C ALA A 329 -10.88 43.25 -37.36
N ASP A 330 -11.37 42.73 -36.25
CA ASP A 330 -12.47 43.28 -35.47
C ASP A 330 -12.00 44.18 -34.31
N GLY A 331 -10.72 44.13 -33.96
CA GLY A 331 -10.05 44.97 -32.97
C GLY A 331 -10.19 44.48 -31.53
N ASP A 332 -10.53 43.21 -31.32
CA ASP A 332 -10.67 42.63 -30.00
C ASP A 332 -9.29 42.27 -29.39
N TRP A 333 -9.24 41.36 -28.43
CA TRP A 333 -7.99 40.93 -27.77
C TRP A 333 -7.31 39.71 -28.40
N LEU A 334 -7.98 38.98 -29.30
CA LEU A 334 -7.45 37.81 -30.01
C LEU A 334 -6.97 38.21 -31.42
N GLY A 335 -6.04 37.47 -31.99
CA GLY A 335 -5.64 37.64 -33.40
C GLY A 335 -6.47 36.76 -34.33
N ASP A 336 -6.55 37.14 -35.61
CA ASP A 336 -7.36 36.46 -36.63
C ASP A 336 -7.07 34.94 -36.74
N VAL A 337 -5.88 34.50 -36.34
CA VAL A 337 -5.43 33.10 -36.45
C VAL A 337 -6.01 32.23 -35.33
N CYS A 338 -6.11 32.78 -34.12
CA CYS A 338 -6.58 32.09 -32.92
C CYS A 338 -7.98 32.53 -32.46
N ASP A 339 -8.60 33.44 -33.22
CA ASP A 339 -9.98 33.89 -33.00
C ASP A 339 -10.98 32.97 -33.76
N PRO A 340 -11.93 32.33 -33.06
CA PRO A 340 -13.02 31.60 -33.70
C PRO A 340 -13.94 32.45 -34.59
N CYS A 341 -14.06 33.76 -34.33
CA CYS A 341 -14.85 34.72 -35.10
C CYS A 341 -14.07 36.00 -35.50
N PRO A 342 -13.05 35.90 -36.38
CA PRO A 342 -12.11 37.00 -36.70
C PRO A 342 -12.70 38.33 -37.18
N ASP A 343 -13.95 38.33 -37.64
CA ASP A 343 -14.63 39.50 -38.20
C ASP A 343 -15.68 40.13 -37.24
N VAL A 344 -15.85 39.59 -36.02
CA VAL A 344 -16.95 39.95 -35.10
C VAL A 344 -16.49 40.13 -33.66
N GLU A 345 -16.53 41.37 -33.16
CA GLU A 345 -16.15 41.75 -31.80
C GLU A 345 -16.81 40.87 -30.71
N ASP A 346 -15.97 40.28 -29.85
CA ASP A 346 -16.36 39.45 -28.71
C ASP A 346 -17.18 40.21 -27.65
N TYR A 347 -18.35 39.67 -27.29
CA TYR A 347 -19.17 40.18 -26.18
C TYR A 347 -19.13 39.23 -24.97
N PHE A 348 -18.57 39.69 -23.85
CA PHE A 348 -18.65 38.96 -22.58
C PHE A 348 -20.10 38.89 -22.04
N TYR A 349 -20.64 37.68 -21.89
CA TYR A 349 -21.79 37.43 -21.02
C TYR A 349 -21.31 37.14 -19.59
N ALA A 350 -21.61 38.02 -18.64
CA ALA A 350 -21.45 37.70 -17.22
C ALA A 350 -22.45 36.60 -16.83
N CYS A 351 -21.94 35.46 -16.38
CA CYS A 351 -22.71 34.24 -16.12
C CYS A 351 -23.81 34.46 -15.07
N GLY A 352 -25.04 34.05 -15.38
CA GLY A 352 -26.08 33.80 -14.39
C GLY A 352 -25.95 32.41 -13.79
N PHE A 353 -26.12 32.32 -12.46
CA PHE A 353 -26.37 31.10 -11.65
C PHE A 353 -25.23 30.12 -11.28
N SER A 354 -24.04 30.13 -11.91
CA SER A 354 -22.96 29.17 -11.55
C SER A 354 -21.96 29.65 -10.47
N CYS A 355 -22.21 30.76 -9.78
CA CYS A 355 -21.30 31.26 -8.73
C CYS A 355 -21.49 30.61 -7.35
N ILE A 356 -22.38 29.61 -7.21
CA ILE A 356 -22.69 28.99 -5.90
C ILE A 356 -21.68 27.90 -5.51
N LEU A 357 -20.88 27.39 -6.45
CA LEU A 357 -19.96 26.26 -6.21
C LEU A 357 -18.46 26.59 -6.34
N GLY A 358 -18.08 27.86 -6.50
CA GLY A 358 -16.68 28.28 -6.38
C GLY A 358 -15.81 28.12 -7.63
N GLU A 359 -16.36 27.66 -8.76
CA GLU A 359 -15.65 27.61 -10.04
C GLU A 359 -16.16 28.76 -10.94
N CYS A 360 -15.45 29.88 -10.93
CA CYS A 360 -15.61 30.92 -11.94
C CYS A 360 -14.44 30.78 -12.93
N THR A 361 -14.64 30.06 -14.03
CA THR A 361 -13.73 30.14 -15.16
C THR A 361 -14.07 31.39 -15.97
N TRP A 362 -13.09 32.30 -16.11
CA TRP A 362 -13.17 33.44 -17.00
C TRP A 362 -12.73 32.98 -18.39
N TRP A 363 -13.64 32.39 -19.15
CA TRP A 363 -13.45 32.16 -20.58
C TRP A 363 -14.51 32.97 -21.33
N PRO A 364 -14.20 33.54 -22.50
CA PRO A 364 -15.23 34.07 -23.39
C PRO A 364 -16.19 32.92 -23.73
N ILE A 365 -17.38 32.93 -23.13
CA ILE A 365 -18.43 31.97 -23.46
C ILE A 365 -19.07 32.48 -24.74
N PHE A 366 -18.57 31.95 -25.86
CA PHE A 366 -19.27 31.96 -27.12
C PHE A 366 -20.53 31.12 -26.97
N HIS A 367 -21.71 31.70 -27.15
CA HIS A 367 -22.93 30.91 -27.25
C HIS A 367 -22.80 30.06 -28.51
N ASP A 368 -22.80 28.75 -28.35
CA ASP A 368 -22.82 27.75 -29.41
C ASP A 368 -24.11 26.93 -29.20
N ALA A 369 -25.19 27.40 -29.84
CA ALA A 369 -26.52 26.89 -29.58
C ALA A 369 -26.76 25.48 -30.17
N ASP A 370 -25.97 25.07 -31.18
CA ASP A 370 -26.13 23.80 -31.86
C ASP A 370 -24.99 22.79 -31.60
N GLY A 371 -23.95 23.22 -30.90
CA GLY A 371 -22.86 22.41 -30.38
C GLY A 371 -21.83 22.03 -31.44
N ASP A 372 -21.73 22.80 -32.53
CA ASP A 372 -20.83 22.53 -33.65
C ASP A 372 -19.45 23.18 -33.50
N THR A 373 -19.20 23.83 -32.36
CA THR A 373 -17.96 24.53 -31.97
C THR A 373 -17.71 25.87 -32.68
N ILE A 374 -18.63 26.34 -33.53
CA ILE A 374 -18.60 27.67 -34.11
C ILE A 374 -19.53 28.58 -33.29
N PRO A 375 -19.07 29.75 -32.82
CA PRO A 375 -19.94 30.67 -32.10
C PRO A 375 -21.12 31.16 -32.94
N ASP A 376 -22.30 31.29 -32.33
CA ASP A 376 -23.53 31.84 -32.94
C ASP A 376 -23.33 33.22 -33.60
N ALA A 377 -22.34 33.99 -33.16
CA ALA A 377 -22.01 35.31 -33.70
C ALA A 377 -21.45 35.26 -35.13
N CYS A 378 -20.82 34.15 -35.50
CA CYS A 378 -20.27 33.89 -36.82
C CYS A 378 -20.72 32.55 -37.44
N ASP A 379 -21.65 31.83 -36.80
CA ASP A 379 -22.31 30.63 -37.34
C ASP A 379 -23.55 30.96 -38.19
N ASP A 380 -23.41 30.79 -39.51
CA ASP A 380 -24.49 30.95 -40.49
C ASP A 380 -25.47 29.75 -40.54
N THR A 381 -25.20 28.65 -39.82
CA THR A 381 -26.04 27.45 -39.81
C THR A 381 -27.25 27.58 -38.86
N PHE A 382 -27.21 28.52 -37.91
CA PHE A 382 -28.29 28.89 -37.00
C PHE A 382 -29.44 29.73 -37.61
N ASN A 383 -29.95 29.38 -38.80
CA ASN A 383 -31.03 30.16 -39.43
C ASN A 383 -32.46 29.66 -39.20
N THR A 384 -32.73 28.77 -38.22
CA THR A 384 -34.12 28.40 -37.87
C THR A 384 -34.31 27.92 -36.43
N PHE A 385 -34.91 28.73 -35.53
CA PHE A 385 -36.02 28.30 -34.64
C PHE A 385 -36.83 29.52 -34.08
N PRO A 386 -38.13 29.35 -33.75
CA PRO A 386 -39.07 30.43 -33.44
C PRO A 386 -39.08 30.84 -31.96
N ALA A 387 -39.34 32.12 -31.72
CA ALA A 387 -39.25 32.90 -30.48
C ALA A 387 -40.03 32.44 -29.22
N GLU A 388 -40.49 31.19 -29.11
CA GLU A 388 -41.39 30.76 -28.01
C GLU A 388 -40.71 30.06 -26.82
N VAL A 389 -39.41 29.75 -26.87
CA VAL A 389 -38.72 28.97 -25.81
C VAL A 389 -37.99 29.84 -24.76
N VAL A 390 -37.73 31.12 -25.05
CA VAL A 390 -36.89 31.99 -24.19
C VAL A 390 -37.60 32.48 -22.91
N GLU A 391 -38.94 32.53 -22.87
CA GLU A 391 -39.64 33.12 -21.71
C GLU A 391 -39.72 32.24 -20.46
N ALA A 392 -39.36 30.94 -20.53
CA ALA A 392 -39.64 30.01 -19.43
C ALA A 392 -38.58 29.97 -18.32
N GLU A 393 -37.33 30.37 -18.57
CA GLU A 393 -36.24 30.24 -17.59
C GLU A 393 -35.85 31.55 -16.87
N MET A 394 -36.36 32.70 -17.32
CA MET A 394 -35.96 34.03 -16.79
C MET A 394 -36.67 34.48 -15.50
N ALA A 395 -37.61 33.69 -14.95
CA ALA A 395 -38.51 34.14 -13.88
C ALA A 395 -37.97 34.01 -12.43
N ALA A 396 -36.68 33.72 -12.22
CA ALA A 396 -36.17 33.29 -10.90
C ALA A 396 -34.97 34.05 -10.30
N ALA A 397 -34.62 35.26 -10.74
CA ALA A 397 -33.52 36.04 -10.12
C ALA A 397 -34.05 37.15 -9.18
N PRO A 398 -33.68 37.18 -7.88
CA PRO A 398 -34.05 38.27 -6.98
C PRO A 398 -33.08 39.46 -7.09
N ALA A 399 -33.60 40.69 -6.95
CA ALA A 399 -32.82 41.92 -6.93
C ALA A 399 -31.91 42.01 -5.69
N GLY A 400 -30.60 42.24 -5.89
CA GLY A 400 -29.61 42.41 -4.82
C GLY A 400 -28.41 43.27 -5.23
N LYS A 401 -27.79 43.95 -4.25
CA LYS A 401 -26.56 44.75 -4.42
C LYS A 401 -25.35 43.81 -4.45
N PHE A 402 -24.45 43.97 -5.42
CA PHE A 402 -23.20 43.21 -5.54
C PHE A 402 -21.99 44.09 -5.17
N LEU A 403 -20.98 43.49 -4.53
CA LEU A 403 -19.73 44.13 -4.09
C LEU A 403 -18.57 43.63 -4.97
N LYS A 404 -17.66 44.52 -5.38
CA LYS A 404 -16.37 44.16 -5.98
C LYS A 404 -15.34 43.82 -4.87
N PRO A 405 -14.33 42.96 -5.14
CA PRO A 405 -13.27 42.62 -4.18
C PRO A 405 -12.33 43.78 -3.79
N ASP A 406 -12.36 44.91 -4.50
CA ASP A 406 -11.45 46.06 -4.31
C ASP A 406 -12.04 47.21 -3.46
N GLY A 407 -13.28 47.09 -2.98
CA GLY A 407 -13.88 48.05 -2.04
C GLY A 407 -14.32 49.40 -2.62
N LEU A 408 -14.35 49.60 -3.94
CA LEU A 408 -14.91 50.80 -4.58
C LEU A 408 -16.34 50.55 -5.07
N SER A 409 -17.32 51.14 -4.38
CA SER A 409 -18.74 50.98 -4.70
C SER A 409 -19.18 51.83 -5.89
N VAL A 410 -19.80 51.23 -6.90
CA VAL A 410 -20.66 51.92 -7.88
C VAL A 410 -22.11 51.52 -7.60
N GLU A 411 -22.96 52.49 -7.26
CA GLU A 411 -24.41 52.27 -7.26
C GLU A 411 -24.91 52.34 -8.70
N VAL A 412 -25.46 51.24 -9.21
CA VAL A 412 -26.20 51.22 -10.48
C VAL A 412 -27.67 51.08 -10.12
N ASP A 413 -28.46 52.13 -10.40
CA ASP A 413 -29.93 52.07 -10.31
C ASP A 413 -30.45 51.18 -11.45
N VAL A 414 -31.07 50.06 -11.09
CA VAL A 414 -31.62 49.08 -12.05
C VAL A 414 -33.05 49.49 -12.40
N GLU A 415 -33.25 50.10 -13.57
CA GLU A 415 -34.57 50.20 -14.19
C GLU A 415 -34.76 48.99 -15.12
N VAL A 416 -35.78 48.19 -14.84
CA VAL A 416 -36.03 46.90 -15.52
C VAL A 416 -36.74 47.17 -16.85
N ASP A 417 -36.06 46.93 -17.98
CA ASP A 417 -36.65 46.93 -19.33
C ASP A 417 -36.53 45.52 -19.94
N PRO A 418 -37.59 44.89 -20.48
CA PRO A 418 -37.60 43.47 -20.85
C PRO A 418 -36.82 43.10 -22.14
N SER A 419 -35.95 43.95 -22.66
CA SER A 419 -35.23 43.70 -23.92
C SER A 419 -33.73 44.04 -23.90
N SER A 420 -33.14 44.14 -22.71
CA SER A 420 -31.78 44.67 -22.57
C SER A 420 -30.87 43.67 -21.87
N TYR A 421 -30.00 43.02 -22.63
CA TYR A 421 -28.75 42.48 -22.11
C TYR A 421 -27.93 43.63 -21.47
N PHE A 422 -27.16 43.32 -20.43
CA PHE A 422 -26.20 44.27 -19.87
C PHE A 422 -25.11 44.55 -20.91
N LYS A 423 -25.07 45.77 -21.46
CA LYS A 423 -23.93 46.24 -22.26
C LYS A 423 -22.97 46.97 -21.35
N ILE A 424 -21.76 46.45 -21.19
CA ILE A 424 -20.64 47.19 -20.59
C ILE A 424 -19.63 47.43 -21.71
N PRO A 425 -19.56 48.65 -22.29
CA PRO A 425 -18.44 49.03 -23.14
C PRO A 425 -17.18 49.13 -22.28
N ILE A 426 -16.06 48.61 -22.77
CA ILE A 426 -14.74 48.83 -22.14
C ILE A 426 -14.30 50.26 -22.47
N GLU A 427 -14.90 51.27 -21.82
CA GLU A 427 -14.32 52.62 -21.83
C GLU A 427 -13.13 52.67 -20.87
N SER A 428 -11.94 52.53 -21.45
CA SER A 428 -10.66 53.13 -21.03
C SER A 428 -10.27 53.05 -19.54
N SER A 429 -9.22 52.28 -19.24
CA SER A 429 -8.09 52.59 -18.31
C SER A 429 -7.64 51.37 -17.49
N PRO A 430 -6.39 51.32 -17.00
CA PRO A 430 -5.08 51.59 -17.61
C PRO A 430 -4.21 50.31 -17.62
N ALA A 431 -3.02 50.42 -18.20
CA ALA A 431 -1.85 49.53 -18.09
C ALA A 431 -1.91 48.33 -17.12
N ALA A 432 -1.59 47.17 -17.70
CA ALA A 432 -0.70 46.15 -17.16
C ALA A 432 -0.17 46.43 -15.75
N ASP A 433 -0.64 45.63 -14.79
CA ASP A 433 0.14 45.27 -13.60
C ASP A 433 -0.44 43.95 -13.07
N GLY A 434 0.31 42.87 -13.29
CA GLY A 434 0.40 41.69 -12.42
C GLY A 434 -0.73 40.66 -12.46
N ASP A 435 -0.38 39.45 -12.92
CA ASP A 435 -0.94 38.15 -12.54
C ASP A 435 -2.46 38.06 -12.37
N MET A 436 -3.13 37.57 -13.42
CA MET A 436 -4.31 36.72 -13.24
C MET A 436 -3.98 35.31 -13.70
N GLN A 437 -3.16 34.60 -12.93
CA GLN A 437 -3.19 33.14 -12.96
C GLN A 437 -4.53 32.65 -12.36
N PRO A 438 -5.13 31.57 -12.89
CA PRO A 438 -6.28 30.94 -12.27
C PRO A 438 -5.84 30.29 -10.96
N SER A 439 -6.08 30.97 -9.83
CA SER A 439 -5.92 30.35 -8.52
C SER A 439 -6.97 29.26 -8.30
N ASN A 440 -6.65 28.01 -8.69
CA ASN A 440 -7.36 26.82 -8.25
C ASN A 440 -6.97 26.53 -6.79
N GLY A 441 -7.62 27.22 -5.85
CA GLY A 441 -7.33 27.08 -4.42
C GLY A 441 -8.51 27.39 -3.52
N CYS A 442 -9.47 26.47 -3.40
CA CYS A 442 -10.37 26.44 -2.26
C CYS A 442 -9.62 25.93 -1.01
N GLY A 443 -9.24 26.83 -0.11
CA GLY A 443 -8.92 26.47 1.28
C GLY A 443 -10.17 26.49 2.18
N PRO A 444 -10.33 25.55 3.13
CA PRO A 444 -11.46 25.58 4.05
C PRO A 444 -11.23 26.61 5.17
N GLY A 445 -12.18 27.53 5.35
CA GLY A 445 -12.17 28.54 6.42
C GLY A 445 -13.52 29.19 6.64
#